data_AF-A0A1G9WCZ1-F1
#
_entry.id   AF-A0A1G9WCZ1-F1
#
_cell.length_a   1.000
_cell.length_b   1.000
_cell.length_c   1.000
_cell.angle_alpha   90.00
_cell.angle_beta   90.00
_cell.angle_gamma   90.00
#
_symmetry.space_group_name_H-M   'P 1'
#
loop_
_entity.id
_entity.type
_entity.pdbx_description
1 polymer ?
#
loop_
_entity_poly.entity_id
_entity_poly.type
_entity_poly.pdbx_seq_one_letter_code
_entity_poly.pdbx_strand_id
1 'polypeptide(L)'
;MKKFILGLVSGVIIAGGSVVYASDSIEALLFSAKYEINGEQVELPNEYQTLNVDGHAYVPIRFVAESLDSFVTYDDNTKRISIDNKFDLNKNGIRVGQLNVESNENGSTVKGKLYVGQDFWDNIVSSPSNPNAMIDPGIKLDVGGNLLFFDGKGHYLGEVPVSKEVIAKGEQIRGFEVTSNDNLSNYEYVMLAKEFPQPRALPAPPDIGTYDSTGQVGVGGIEVREDNGFSVINGHISLQVDGNYQTHITLTFLDEIGMEIGTAELVSDLHGSNPENGLSISKFETAGKGDLTDYKQVKVTINSLTPIN
;
A
#
# COMPACT_ATOMS: atom_id res chain seq x y z
N MET A 1 -23.11 27.53 73.98
CA MET A 1 -23.14 26.18 73.36
C MET A 1 -24.16 26.05 72.23
N LYS A 2 -25.43 26.49 72.38
CA LYS A 2 -26.48 26.37 71.34
C LYS A 2 -26.13 27.01 69.97
N LYS A 3 -25.38 28.13 69.95
CA LYS A 3 -24.97 28.82 68.71
C LYS A 3 -23.85 28.09 67.94
N PHE A 4 -23.03 27.29 68.63
CA PHE A 4 -21.96 26.50 67.99
C PHE A 4 -22.50 25.21 67.38
N ILE A 5 -23.50 24.59 68.02
CA ILE A 5 -24.17 23.39 67.48
C ILE A 5 -24.87 23.71 66.16
N LEU A 6 -25.48 24.89 66.03
CA LEU A 6 -26.15 25.28 64.79
C LEU A 6 -25.16 25.44 63.62
N GLY A 7 -23.99 26.02 63.86
CA GLY A 7 -22.94 26.15 62.84
C GLY A 7 -22.34 24.79 62.43
N LEU A 8 -22.16 23.88 63.39
CA LEU A 8 -21.66 22.53 63.13
C LEU A 8 -22.67 21.70 62.32
N VAL A 9 -23.97 21.80 62.61
CA VAL A 9 -25.03 21.11 61.86
C VAL A 9 -25.11 21.63 60.42
N SER A 10 -25.04 22.95 60.20
CA SER A 10 -25.03 23.51 58.85
C SER A 10 -23.78 23.13 58.05
N GLY A 11 -22.61 23.07 58.69
CA GLY A 11 -21.37 22.63 58.06
C GLY A 11 -21.41 21.17 57.60
N VAL A 12 -22.02 20.28 58.39
CA VAL A 12 -22.18 18.85 58.04
C VAL A 12 -23.16 18.66 56.88
N ILE A 13 -24.21 19.48 56.78
CA ILE A 13 -25.17 19.43 55.67
C ILE A 13 -24.51 19.87 54.35
N ILE A 14 -23.64 20.89 54.39
CA ILE A 14 -22.94 21.38 53.20
C ILE A 14 -21.78 20.44 52.81
N ALA A 15 -21.09 19.84 53.79
CA ALA A 15 -20.02 18.87 53.54
C ALA A 15 -20.53 17.50 53.07
N GLY A 16 -21.80 17.17 53.30
CA GLY A 16 -22.46 15.96 52.84
C GLY A 16 -23.07 16.05 51.44
N GLY A 17 -23.06 17.24 50.81
CA GLY A 17 -23.46 17.39 49.42
C GLY A 17 -22.39 16.77 48.52
N SER A 18 -22.64 15.58 48.00
CA SER A 18 -21.85 15.02 46.91
C SER A 18 -21.82 16.03 45.76
N VAL A 19 -20.62 16.42 45.34
CA VAL A 19 -20.42 17.07 44.05
C VAL A 19 -20.85 16.06 42.99
N VAL A 20 -22.10 16.20 42.52
CA VAL A 20 -22.57 15.50 41.32
C VAL A 20 -21.86 16.17 40.17
N TYR A 21 -20.72 15.62 39.79
CA TYR A 21 -20.18 15.85 38.46
C TYR A 21 -21.21 15.25 37.49
N ALA A 22 -22.03 16.10 36.88
CA ALA A 22 -22.80 15.71 35.71
C ALA A 22 -21.79 15.45 34.60
N SER A 23 -21.29 14.21 34.52
CA SER A 23 -20.84 13.68 33.25
C SER A 23 -22.08 13.55 32.40
N ASP A 24 -22.06 14.06 31.16
CA ASP A 24 -23.07 13.70 30.17
C ASP A 24 -22.98 12.18 29.98
N SER A 25 -23.84 11.43 30.67
CA SER A 25 -23.90 9.98 30.55
C SER A 25 -24.96 9.66 29.52
N ILE A 26 -24.59 8.87 28.52
CA ILE A 26 -25.52 8.35 27.52
C ILE A 26 -25.99 6.98 28.00
N GLU A 27 -27.31 6.77 28.06
CA GLU A 27 -27.91 5.46 28.29
C GLU A 27 -28.00 4.72 26.94
N ALA A 28 -27.38 3.54 26.87
CA ALA A 28 -27.35 2.71 25.67
C ALA A 28 -27.90 1.32 25.98
N LEU A 29 -28.85 0.84 25.18
CA LEU A 29 -29.44 -0.49 25.30
C LEU A 29 -28.97 -1.38 24.15
N LEU A 30 -28.81 -2.68 24.40
CA LEU A 30 -28.58 -3.64 23.32
C LEU A 30 -29.78 -3.65 22.38
N PHE A 31 -29.51 -3.47 21.09
CA PHE A 31 -30.54 -3.43 20.06
C PHE A 31 -30.38 -4.62 19.12
N SER A 32 -31.43 -5.42 18.99
CA SER A 32 -31.43 -6.52 18.03
C SER A 32 -31.83 -5.99 16.65
N ALA A 33 -30.87 -5.96 15.72
CA ALA A 33 -31.07 -5.53 14.34
C ALA A 33 -30.61 -6.63 13.38
N LYS A 34 -31.21 -6.65 12.19
CA LYS A 34 -30.76 -7.42 11.03
C LYS A 34 -30.29 -6.46 9.96
N TYR A 35 -29.25 -6.84 9.22
CA TYR A 35 -28.63 -5.98 8.22
C TYR A 35 -28.81 -6.55 6.81
N GLU A 36 -29.18 -5.66 5.90
CA GLU A 36 -29.18 -5.92 4.46
C GLU A 36 -28.35 -4.82 3.80
N ILE A 37 -27.29 -5.22 3.09
CA ILE A 37 -26.35 -4.30 2.44
C ILE A 37 -26.25 -4.74 0.98
N ASN A 38 -26.54 -3.83 0.06
CA ASN A 38 -26.60 -4.12 -1.39
C ASN A 38 -27.56 -5.28 -1.76
N GLY A 39 -28.60 -5.52 -0.95
CA GLY A 39 -29.58 -6.59 -1.16
C GLY A 39 -29.16 -7.96 -0.60
N GLU A 40 -27.99 -8.06 0.04
CA GLU A 40 -27.53 -9.28 0.70
C GLU A 40 -27.66 -9.17 2.23
N GLN A 41 -28.06 -10.26 2.88
CA GLN A 41 -28.10 -10.32 4.35
C GLN A 41 -26.69 -10.48 4.89
N VAL A 42 -26.30 -9.59 5.80
CA VAL A 42 -24.97 -9.58 6.43
C VAL A 42 -25.13 -9.75 7.94
N GLU A 43 -24.36 -10.67 8.53
CA GLU A 43 -24.35 -10.90 9.97
C GLU A 43 -23.35 -9.96 10.65
N LEU A 44 -23.74 -9.41 11.81
CA LEU A 44 -22.85 -8.59 12.63
C LEU A 44 -21.84 -9.50 13.36
N PRO A 45 -20.51 -9.29 13.21
CA PRO A 45 -19.51 -10.05 13.95
C PRO A 45 -19.70 -9.97 15.47
N ASN A 46 -19.36 -11.05 16.18
CA ASN A 46 -19.62 -11.18 17.62
C ASN A 46 -18.87 -10.15 18.49
N GLU A 47 -17.78 -9.56 17.98
CA GLU A 47 -17.07 -8.47 18.66
C GLU A 47 -17.83 -7.14 18.66
N TYR A 48 -18.88 -7.00 17.87
CA TYR A 48 -19.64 -5.77 17.73
C TYR A 48 -21.06 -5.89 18.26
N GLN A 49 -21.62 -4.75 18.66
CA GLN A 49 -22.99 -4.64 19.16
C GLN A 49 -23.67 -3.46 18.50
N THR A 50 -24.97 -3.62 18.25
CA THR A 50 -25.84 -2.50 17.86
C THR A 50 -26.43 -1.93 19.13
N LEU A 51 -26.35 -0.62 19.27
CA LEU A 51 -26.84 0.08 20.44
C LEU A 51 -28.08 0.89 20.08
N ASN A 52 -29.05 0.96 20.99
CA ASN A 52 -30.11 1.95 20.94
C ASN A 52 -29.76 3.06 21.93
N VAL A 53 -29.66 4.28 21.42
CA VAL A 53 -29.47 5.50 22.21
C VAL A 53 -30.59 6.45 21.83
N ASP A 54 -31.41 6.83 22.82
CA ASP A 54 -32.54 7.75 22.65
C ASP A 54 -33.47 7.41 21.47
N GLY A 55 -33.74 6.11 21.27
CA GLY A 55 -34.61 5.62 20.21
C GLY A 55 -33.94 5.46 18.84
N HIS A 56 -32.64 5.72 18.73
CA HIS A 56 -31.87 5.62 17.49
C HIS A 56 -30.93 4.42 17.52
N ALA A 57 -30.83 3.69 16.41
CA ALA A 57 -29.86 2.61 16.26
C ALA A 57 -28.48 3.20 15.91
N TYR A 58 -27.49 2.87 16.74
CA TYR A 58 -26.08 3.15 16.52
C TYR A 58 -25.41 1.86 16.08
N VAL A 59 -24.96 1.88 14.83
CA VAL A 59 -24.32 0.75 14.16
C VAL A 59 -22.82 1.00 14.13
N PRO A 60 -21.97 0.00 14.43
CA PRO A 60 -20.53 0.13 14.31
C PRO A 60 -20.12 0.57 12.91
N ILE A 61 -19.46 1.72 12.82
CA ILE A 61 -19.07 2.29 11.54
C ILE A 61 -18.13 1.39 10.74
N ARG A 62 -17.28 0.61 11.43
CA ARG A 62 -16.38 -0.38 10.82
C ARG A 62 -17.15 -1.48 10.10
N PHE A 63 -18.17 -2.05 10.74
CA PHE A 63 -19.05 -3.04 10.12
C PHE A 63 -19.69 -2.51 8.83
N VAL A 64 -20.25 -1.29 8.88
CA VAL A 64 -20.89 -0.67 7.71
C VAL A 64 -19.88 -0.43 6.58
N ALA A 65 -18.72 0.13 6.92
CA ALA A 65 -17.69 0.46 5.94
C ALA A 65 -17.07 -0.79 5.30
N GLU A 66 -16.72 -1.81 6.08
CA GLU A 66 -16.12 -3.05 5.56
C GLU A 66 -17.12 -3.80 4.67
N SER A 67 -18.42 -3.75 4.99
CA SER A 67 -19.49 -4.29 4.12
C SER A 67 -19.68 -3.50 2.81
N LEU A 68 -19.07 -2.32 2.70
CA LEU A 68 -19.05 -1.46 1.51
C LEU A 68 -17.62 -1.34 0.93
N ASP A 69 -16.80 -2.37 1.14
CA ASP A 69 -15.40 -2.45 0.67
C ASP A 69 -14.56 -1.22 1.06
N SER A 70 -14.81 -0.69 2.26
CA SER A 70 -14.18 0.52 2.79
C SER A 70 -13.52 0.27 4.16
N PHE A 71 -12.51 1.09 4.48
CA PHE A 71 -11.61 0.89 5.62
C PHE A 71 -11.84 1.96 6.65
N VAL A 72 -11.90 1.55 7.92
CA VAL A 72 -12.03 2.49 9.03
C VAL A 72 -10.77 2.50 9.87
N THR A 73 -10.06 3.62 9.83
CA THR A 73 -8.93 3.89 10.74
C THR A 73 -9.32 4.94 11.76
N TYR A 74 -8.72 4.83 12.96
CA TYR A 74 -8.81 5.85 14.00
C TYR A 74 -7.39 6.35 14.32
N ASP A 75 -7.14 7.63 14.07
CA ASP A 75 -5.89 8.28 14.43
C ASP A 75 -6.06 8.95 15.80
N ASP A 76 -5.38 8.42 16.81
CA ASP A 76 -5.51 8.91 18.19
C ASP A 76 -4.86 10.28 18.42
N ASN A 77 -3.90 10.68 17.58
CA ASN A 77 -3.25 11.98 17.72
C ASN A 77 -4.18 13.11 17.27
N THR A 78 -4.93 12.86 16.20
CA THR A 78 -5.85 13.84 15.58
C THR A 78 -7.30 13.63 15.97
N LYS A 79 -7.61 12.57 16.73
CA LYS A 79 -8.96 12.13 17.11
C LYS A 79 -9.87 11.98 15.89
N ARG A 80 -9.32 11.46 14.79
CA ARG A 80 -10.01 11.37 13.50
C ARG A 80 -10.36 9.93 13.17
N ILE A 81 -11.62 9.69 12.86
CA ILE A 81 -12.07 8.47 12.17
C ILE A 81 -12.05 8.76 10.67
N SER A 82 -11.41 7.88 9.89
CA SER A 82 -11.36 7.99 8.42
C SER A 82 -12.01 6.76 7.80
N ILE A 83 -12.88 6.96 6.80
CA ILE A 83 -13.50 5.90 5.99
C ILE A 83 -12.96 6.03 4.57
N ASP A 84 -12.43 4.96 4.00
CA ASP A 84 -11.77 5.02 2.70
C ASP A 84 -11.99 3.75 1.85
N ASN A 85 -12.38 3.91 0.59
CA ASN A 85 -12.71 2.83 -0.33
C ASN A 85 -11.67 2.65 -1.45
N LYS A 86 -10.46 3.22 -1.31
CA LYS A 86 -9.44 3.25 -2.37
C LYS A 86 -8.14 2.51 -2.04
N PHE A 87 -8.21 1.50 -1.19
CA PHE A 87 -7.10 0.56 -1.00
C PHE A 87 -7.65 -0.84 -1.31
N ASP A 88 -6.95 -1.63 -2.11
CA ASP A 88 -7.29 -3.05 -2.31
C ASP A 88 -6.84 -3.84 -1.08
N LEU A 89 -7.77 -4.53 -0.44
CA LEU A 89 -7.71 -4.94 0.95
C LEU A 89 -7.21 -6.35 1.12
N ASN A 90 -7.27 -7.08 0.02
CA ASN A 90 -6.72 -8.42 -0.11
C ASN A 90 -5.21 -8.37 -0.39
N LYS A 91 -4.62 -7.18 -0.62
CA LYS A 91 -3.17 -7.02 -0.81
C LYS A 91 -2.44 -6.70 0.48
N ASN A 92 -1.71 -7.63 1.05
CA ASN A 92 -0.87 -7.36 2.23
C ASN A 92 0.19 -6.27 1.91
N GLY A 93 0.60 -5.48 2.91
CA GLY A 93 1.74 -4.56 2.78
C GLY A 93 1.41 -3.07 2.75
N ILE A 94 2.19 -2.31 1.98
CA ILE A 94 2.02 -0.86 1.79
C ILE A 94 1.09 -0.65 0.59
N ARG A 95 0.22 0.36 0.67
CA ARG A 95 -0.73 0.66 -0.41
C ARG A 95 -0.80 2.15 -0.68
N VAL A 96 -1.08 2.50 -1.93
CA VAL A 96 -1.33 3.88 -2.33
C VAL A 96 -2.73 4.00 -2.95
N GLY A 97 -3.43 5.06 -2.56
CA GLY A 97 -4.81 5.30 -2.93
C GLY A 97 -5.15 6.78 -2.92
N GLN A 98 -6.37 7.10 -3.36
CA GLN A 98 -6.86 8.49 -3.51
C GLN A 98 -5.93 9.39 -4.32
N LEU A 99 -5.34 8.82 -5.37
CA LEU A 99 -4.47 9.58 -6.27
C LEU A 99 -5.25 10.69 -6.99
N ASN A 100 -4.66 11.87 -6.99
CA ASN A 100 -5.04 13.00 -7.83
C ASN A 100 -3.77 13.51 -8.50
N VAL A 101 -3.76 13.50 -9.84
CA VAL A 101 -2.64 13.95 -10.65
C VAL A 101 -3.04 15.23 -11.36
N GLU A 102 -2.31 16.30 -11.08
CA GLU A 102 -2.49 17.61 -11.69
C GLU A 102 -1.26 17.89 -12.58
N SER A 103 -1.43 17.85 -13.91
CA SER A 103 -0.32 18.11 -14.86
C SER A 103 -0.36 19.52 -15.43
N ASN A 104 0.82 20.07 -15.71
CA ASN A 104 1.03 21.35 -16.40
C ASN A 104 2.21 21.23 -17.39
N GLU A 105 2.61 22.33 -18.03
CA GLU A 105 3.69 22.34 -19.03
C GLU A 105 5.05 21.88 -18.49
N ASN A 106 5.28 21.93 -17.18
CA ASN A 106 6.55 21.61 -16.53
C ASN A 106 6.56 20.23 -15.84
N GLY A 107 5.48 19.44 -15.94
CA GLY A 107 5.37 18.13 -15.31
C GLY A 107 4.06 17.93 -14.55
N SER A 108 4.07 17.11 -13.50
CA SER A 108 2.87 16.69 -12.78
C SER A 108 3.04 16.76 -11.26
N THR A 109 1.99 17.21 -10.56
CA THR A 109 1.86 17.10 -9.11
C THR A 109 0.97 15.91 -8.79
N VAL A 110 1.50 14.95 -8.05
CA VAL A 110 0.77 13.76 -7.59
C VAL A 110 0.47 13.90 -6.11
N LYS A 111 -0.82 13.93 -5.78
CA LYS A 111 -1.33 13.91 -4.40
C LYS A 111 -1.99 12.56 -4.14
N GLY A 112 -1.88 12.05 -2.93
CA GLY A 112 -2.52 10.80 -2.56
C GLY A 112 -2.36 10.45 -1.09
N LYS A 113 -2.72 9.22 -0.76
CA LYS A 113 -2.56 8.66 0.57
C LYS A 113 -1.77 7.35 0.49
N LEU A 114 -0.80 7.22 1.38
CA LEU A 114 -0.07 6.00 1.68
C LEU A 114 -0.71 5.34 2.89
N TYR A 115 -1.19 4.11 2.75
CA TYR A 115 -1.66 3.26 3.84
C TYR A 115 -0.59 2.22 4.15
N VAL A 116 -0.30 2.05 5.43
CA VAL A 116 0.61 1.01 5.95
C VAL A 116 -0.20 0.12 6.87
N GLY A 117 -0.45 -1.12 6.44
CA GLY A 117 -1.27 -2.08 7.16
C GLY A 117 -0.54 -2.76 8.31
N GLN A 118 -1.29 -3.40 9.20
CA GLN A 118 -0.70 -4.17 10.31
C GLN A 118 0.13 -5.36 9.81
N ASP A 119 -0.32 -6.04 8.75
CA ASP A 119 0.41 -7.19 8.17
C ASP A 119 1.81 -6.80 7.66
N PHE A 120 1.98 -5.56 7.20
CA PHE A 120 3.30 -5.04 6.84
C PHE A 120 4.23 -5.07 8.06
N TRP A 121 3.77 -4.56 9.20
CA TRP A 121 4.52 -4.54 10.44
C TRP A 121 4.80 -5.94 10.97
N ASP A 122 3.81 -6.84 10.92
CA ASP A 122 3.98 -8.22 11.39
C ASP A 122 5.11 -8.95 10.63
N ASN A 123 5.37 -8.57 9.38
CA ASN A 123 6.45 -9.12 8.56
C ASN A 123 7.84 -8.52 8.86
N ILE A 124 7.94 -7.27 9.30
CA ILE A 124 9.23 -6.56 9.43
C ILE A 124 9.64 -6.21 10.87
N VAL A 125 8.72 -6.27 11.83
CA VAL A 125 8.94 -5.89 13.23
C VAL A 125 9.49 -7.05 14.07
N SER A 126 10.45 -6.76 14.96
CA SER A 126 11.12 -7.74 15.81
C SER A 126 10.14 -8.49 16.72
N SER A 127 9.92 -9.77 16.42
CA SER A 127 9.13 -10.70 17.23
C SER A 127 9.93 -12.00 17.45
N PRO A 128 9.88 -12.63 18.63
CA PRO A 128 10.47 -13.95 18.85
C PRO A 128 9.99 -15.02 17.87
N SER A 129 8.80 -14.85 17.28
CA SER A 129 8.24 -15.74 16.27
C SER A 129 8.69 -15.44 14.84
N ASN A 130 9.30 -14.28 14.59
CA ASN A 130 9.78 -13.85 13.27
C ASN A 130 11.29 -13.55 13.32
N PRO A 131 12.15 -14.57 13.12
CA PRO A 131 13.61 -14.39 13.15
C PRO A 131 14.15 -13.57 11.96
N ASN A 132 13.31 -13.21 10.99
CA ASN A 132 13.68 -12.40 9.83
C ASN A 132 13.36 -10.91 10.01
N ALA A 133 12.80 -10.53 11.16
CA ALA A 133 12.47 -9.15 11.46
C ALA A 133 13.71 -8.24 11.57
N MET A 134 13.54 -6.97 11.20
CA MET A 134 14.66 -6.04 11.00
C MET A 134 14.49 -4.72 11.77
N ILE A 135 13.30 -4.45 12.35
CA ILE A 135 12.95 -3.15 12.93
C ILE A 135 12.30 -3.32 14.30
N ASP A 136 12.66 -2.48 15.27
CA ASP A 136 12.02 -2.48 16.59
C ASP A 136 10.63 -1.85 16.57
N PRO A 137 9.64 -2.42 17.29
CA PRO A 137 8.29 -1.86 17.33
C PRO A 137 8.26 -0.45 17.91
N GLY A 138 7.45 0.43 17.31
CA GLY A 138 7.21 1.78 17.83
C GLY A 138 8.27 2.83 17.47
N ILE A 139 9.31 2.48 16.73
CA ILE A 139 10.25 3.48 16.20
C ILE A 139 9.61 4.26 15.05
N LYS A 140 10.09 5.48 14.81
CA LYS A 140 9.73 6.25 13.61
C LYS A 140 10.68 5.91 12.48
N LEU A 141 10.13 5.71 11.28
CA LEU A 141 10.90 5.46 10.08
C LEU A 141 10.11 5.89 8.85
N ASP A 142 10.84 6.10 7.76
CA ASP A 142 10.24 6.32 6.46
C ASP A 142 9.81 5.00 5.84
N VAL A 143 8.56 5.01 5.34
CA VAL A 143 7.95 3.93 4.58
C VAL A 143 7.47 4.48 3.26
N GLY A 144 7.60 3.72 2.18
CA GLY A 144 7.29 4.21 0.86
C GLY A 144 7.62 3.25 -0.26
N GLY A 145 7.77 3.81 -1.45
CA GLY A 145 8.11 3.11 -2.69
C GLY A 145 7.94 4.05 -3.87
N ASN A 146 7.97 3.49 -5.07
CA ASN A 146 7.95 4.23 -6.30
C ASN A 146 6.64 3.95 -7.04
N LEU A 147 5.89 5.00 -7.34
CA LEU A 147 4.67 4.91 -8.14
C LEU A 147 5.04 4.88 -9.61
N LEU A 148 4.76 3.76 -10.28
CA LEU A 148 4.95 3.60 -11.72
C LEU A 148 3.63 3.86 -12.43
N PHE A 149 3.63 4.80 -13.38
CA PHE A 149 2.43 5.22 -14.11
C PHE A 149 2.45 4.66 -15.53
N PHE A 150 1.29 4.19 -15.98
CA PHE A 150 1.11 3.60 -17.32
C PHE A 150 -0.13 4.19 -17.99
N ASP A 151 -0.07 4.36 -19.31
CA ASP A 151 -1.22 4.77 -20.12
C ASP A 151 -2.22 3.62 -20.35
N GLY A 152 -3.33 3.92 -21.02
CA GLY A 152 -4.37 2.92 -21.35
C GLY A 152 -3.92 1.78 -22.27
N LYS A 153 -2.72 1.88 -22.86
CA LYS A 153 -2.09 0.83 -23.69
C LYS A 153 -0.99 0.08 -22.94
N GLY A 154 -0.65 0.47 -21.72
CA GLY A 154 0.42 -0.13 -20.92
C GLY A 154 1.80 0.44 -21.22
N HIS A 155 1.92 1.58 -21.91
CA HIS A 155 3.20 2.27 -22.06
C HIS A 155 3.57 2.98 -20.77
N TYR A 156 4.86 2.95 -20.43
CA TYR A 156 5.38 3.59 -19.24
C TYR A 156 5.38 5.12 -19.41
N LEU A 157 4.80 5.84 -18.45
CA LEU A 157 4.69 7.31 -18.47
C LEU A 157 5.70 8.01 -17.55
N GLY A 158 6.08 7.36 -16.44
CA GLY A 158 6.97 7.96 -15.47
C GLY A 158 6.90 7.30 -14.10
N GLU A 159 7.82 7.70 -13.23
CA GLU A 159 7.99 7.18 -11.88
C GLU A 159 7.97 8.34 -10.87
N VAL A 160 7.25 8.15 -9.76
CA VAL A 160 7.18 9.13 -8.67
C VAL A 160 7.55 8.47 -7.34
N PRO A 161 8.71 8.81 -6.75
CA PRO A 161 9.08 8.29 -5.43
C PRO A 161 8.20 8.91 -4.34
N VAL A 162 7.63 8.07 -3.49
CA VAL A 162 6.80 8.48 -2.35
C VAL A 162 7.42 7.92 -1.08
N SER A 163 7.58 8.78 -0.07
CA SER A 163 8.11 8.42 1.25
C SER A 163 7.36 9.18 2.35
N LYS A 164 7.00 8.48 3.43
CA LYS A 164 6.39 9.08 4.62
C LYS A 164 6.88 8.47 5.93
N GLU A 165 7.16 9.36 6.89
CA GLU A 165 7.43 8.96 8.27
C GLU A 165 6.16 8.37 8.92
N VAL A 166 6.29 7.15 9.42
CA VAL A 166 5.29 6.41 10.18
C VAL A 166 5.91 5.79 11.42
N ILE A 167 5.08 5.35 12.35
CA ILE A 167 5.52 4.59 13.53
C ILE A 167 5.48 3.09 13.19
N ALA A 168 6.48 2.29 13.57
CA ALA A 168 6.53 0.85 13.31
C ALA A 168 5.55 0.05 14.19
N LYS A 169 4.26 0.39 14.11
CA LYS A 169 3.17 -0.22 14.87
C LYS A 169 1.83 0.28 14.35
N GLY A 170 0.87 -0.63 14.22
CA GLY A 170 -0.52 -0.27 13.94
C GLY A 170 -0.72 0.24 12.52
N GLU A 171 -1.98 0.23 12.11
CA GLU A 171 -2.38 0.76 10.82
C GLU A 171 -2.25 2.29 10.78
N GLN A 172 -1.67 2.82 9.71
CA GLN A 172 -1.49 4.26 9.55
C GLN A 172 -1.76 4.70 8.12
N ILE A 173 -2.34 5.90 7.99
CA ILE A 173 -2.53 6.58 6.72
C ILE A 173 -1.74 7.89 6.75
N ARG A 174 -1.02 8.18 5.67
CA ARG A 174 -0.25 9.43 5.49
C ARG A 174 -0.55 10.04 4.13
N GLY A 175 -0.95 11.31 4.13
CA GLY A 175 -1.07 12.07 2.90
C GLY A 175 0.29 12.41 2.32
N PHE A 176 0.41 12.40 0.99
CA PHE A 176 1.59 12.86 0.28
C PHE A 176 1.23 13.78 -0.88
N GLU A 177 2.22 14.59 -1.26
CA GLU A 177 2.21 15.47 -2.43
C GLU A 177 3.64 15.50 -2.95
N VAL A 178 3.83 15.11 -4.22
CA VAL A 178 5.13 15.01 -4.87
C VAL A 178 5.02 15.58 -6.28
N THR A 179 6.02 16.35 -6.72
CA THR A 179 6.13 16.87 -8.08
C THR A 179 7.09 16.01 -8.91
N SER A 180 6.68 15.64 -10.12
CA SER A 180 7.53 15.00 -11.13
C SER A 180 7.66 15.91 -12.36
N ASN A 181 8.77 15.78 -13.07
CA ASN A 181 8.97 16.44 -14.37
C ASN A 181 8.23 15.72 -15.50
N ASP A 182 7.77 14.49 -15.26
CA ASP A 182 7.02 13.71 -16.24
C ASP A 182 5.59 14.23 -16.37
N ASN A 183 5.05 14.14 -17.59
CA ASN A 183 3.63 14.40 -17.84
C ASN A 183 2.83 13.12 -17.65
N LEU A 184 2.12 13.04 -16.52
CA LEU A 184 1.38 11.87 -16.08
C LEU A 184 -0.12 11.99 -16.35
N SER A 185 -0.60 13.04 -17.03
CA SER A 185 -2.04 13.34 -17.18
C SER A 185 -2.87 12.24 -17.85
N ASN A 186 -2.26 11.41 -18.68
CA ASN A 186 -2.94 10.36 -19.45
C ASN A 186 -2.82 8.96 -18.81
N TYR A 187 -2.42 8.88 -17.55
CA TYR A 187 -2.33 7.59 -16.86
C TYR A 187 -3.72 6.93 -16.74
N GLU A 188 -3.75 5.62 -16.94
CA GLU A 188 -4.92 4.78 -16.70
C GLU A 188 -4.65 3.74 -15.60
N TYR A 189 -3.36 3.41 -15.40
CA TYR A 189 -2.92 2.47 -14.39
C TYR A 189 -1.72 2.99 -13.62
N VAL A 190 -1.65 2.62 -12.35
CA VAL A 190 -0.57 2.99 -11.44
C VAL A 190 -0.36 1.87 -10.44
N MET A 191 0.91 1.53 -10.22
CA MET A 191 1.31 0.54 -9.22
C MET A 191 2.37 1.11 -8.29
N LEU A 192 2.42 0.60 -7.06
CA LEU A 192 3.52 0.82 -6.15
C LEU A 192 4.56 -0.29 -6.36
N ALA A 193 5.81 0.09 -6.55
CA ALA A 193 6.96 -0.81 -6.72
C ALA A 193 8.09 -0.36 -5.79
N LYS A 194 9.15 -1.17 -5.68
CA LYS A 194 10.36 -0.85 -4.92
C LYS A 194 10.05 -0.37 -3.50
N GLU A 195 9.10 -1.04 -2.85
CA GLU A 195 8.61 -0.68 -1.52
C GLU A 195 9.77 -0.63 -0.51
N PHE A 196 9.64 0.13 0.57
CA PHE A 196 10.62 0.11 1.66
C PHE A 196 9.98 0.44 3.01
N PRO A 197 10.57 -0.03 4.11
CA PRO A 197 11.68 -0.99 4.16
C PRO A 197 11.26 -2.38 3.63
N GLN A 198 12.17 -3.04 2.92
CA GLN A 198 11.97 -4.41 2.46
C GLN A 198 12.31 -5.39 3.59
N PRO A 199 11.52 -6.47 3.78
CA PRO A 199 11.99 -7.62 4.55
C PRO A 199 13.26 -8.20 3.90
N ARG A 200 14.02 -8.99 4.66
CA ARG A 200 15.30 -9.57 4.23
C ARG A 200 15.20 -10.12 2.79
N ALA A 201 16.11 -9.68 1.93
CA ALA A 201 16.12 -10.06 0.53
C ALA A 201 16.12 -11.59 0.36
N LEU A 202 15.17 -12.12 -0.40
CA LEU A 202 15.24 -13.49 -0.90
C LEU A 202 16.50 -13.62 -1.76
N PRO A 203 17.20 -14.78 -1.72
CA PRO A 203 18.36 -15.00 -2.55
C PRO A 203 17.96 -14.88 -4.02
N ALA A 204 18.82 -14.20 -4.80
CA ALA A 204 18.66 -14.15 -6.24
C ALA A 204 18.66 -15.59 -6.81
N PRO A 205 17.87 -15.87 -7.85
CA PRO A 205 17.88 -17.17 -8.50
C PRO A 205 19.30 -17.47 -9.04
N PRO A 206 19.71 -18.75 -9.04
CA PRO A 206 21.05 -19.13 -9.48
C PRO A 206 21.27 -18.93 -10.99
N ASP A 207 20.19 -18.79 -11.77
CA ASP A 207 20.22 -18.59 -13.22
C ASP A 207 19.13 -17.62 -13.67
N ILE A 208 19.43 -16.85 -14.70
CA ILE A 208 18.53 -15.90 -15.37
C ILE A 208 18.07 -16.56 -16.66
N GLY A 209 16.77 -16.82 -16.78
CA GLY A 209 16.25 -17.77 -17.76
C GLY A 209 16.35 -17.32 -19.22
N THR A 210 15.85 -16.13 -19.55
CA THR A 210 15.70 -15.66 -20.94
C THR A 210 16.56 -14.43 -21.19
N TYR A 211 17.30 -14.41 -22.30
CA TYR A 211 18.11 -13.26 -22.70
C TYR A 211 17.58 -12.59 -23.96
N ASP A 212 17.92 -11.32 -24.13
CA ASP A 212 17.76 -10.62 -25.40
C ASP A 212 18.69 -11.21 -26.48
N SER A 213 18.49 -10.82 -27.74
CA SER A 213 19.28 -11.36 -28.87
C SER A 213 20.79 -11.09 -28.81
N THR A 214 21.22 -10.10 -28.04
CA THR A 214 22.64 -9.74 -27.86
C THR A 214 23.28 -10.44 -26.65
N GLY A 215 22.47 -11.02 -25.76
CA GLY A 215 22.92 -11.60 -24.49
C GLY A 215 23.25 -10.57 -23.41
N GLN A 216 22.97 -9.28 -23.62
CA GLN A 216 23.30 -8.22 -22.67
C GLN A 216 22.30 -8.11 -21.53
N VAL A 217 21.03 -8.37 -21.78
CA VAL A 217 19.96 -8.28 -20.79
C VAL A 217 19.28 -9.62 -20.66
N GLY A 218 19.25 -10.13 -19.44
CA GLY A 218 18.56 -11.36 -19.08
C GLY A 218 17.42 -11.08 -18.11
N VAL A 219 16.32 -11.81 -18.24
CA VAL A 219 15.20 -11.83 -17.29
C VAL A 219 14.85 -13.25 -16.87
N GLY A 220 14.41 -13.44 -15.63
CA GLY A 220 14.09 -14.75 -15.09
C GLY A 220 13.19 -14.69 -13.85
N GLY A 221 12.62 -15.84 -13.48
CA GLY A 221 11.69 -15.93 -12.35
C GLY A 221 10.51 -14.98 -12.49
N ILE A 222 9.96 -14.88 -13.71
CA ILE A 222 8.85 -13.98 -14.01
C ILE A 222 7.57 -14.55 -13.38
N GLU A 223 6.87 -13.70 -12.65
CA GLU A 223 5.55 -13.94 -12.09
C GLU A 223 4.62 -12.86 -12.63
N VAL A 224 3.44 -13.28 -13.11
CA VAL A 224 2.44 -12.38 -13.70
C VAL A 224 1.14 -12.54 -12.94
N ARG A 225 0.52 -11.41 -12.59
CA ARG A 225 -0.79 -11.38 -11.91
C ARG A 225 -1.67 -10.33 -12.55
N GLU A 226 -2.91 -10.69 -12.89
CA GLU A 226 -3.91 -9.73 -13.35
C GLU A 226 -4.29 -8.75 -12.24
N ASP A 227 -4.49 -7.49 -12.63
CA ASP A 227 -4.86 -6.39 -11.76
C ASP A 227 -5.58 -5.28 -12.55
N ASN A 228 -6.91 -5.27 -12.49
CA ASN A 228 -7.76 -4.21 -13.03
C ASN A 228 -7.59 -3.96 -14.55
N GLY A 229 -7.55 -5.02 -15.35
CA GLY A 229 -7.38 -4.94 -16.80
C GLY A 229 -5.94 -4.68 -17.25
N PHE A 230 -5.00 -4.76 -16.31
CA PHE A 230 -3.56 -4.78 -16.52
C PHE A 230 -3.00 -6.06 -15.91
N SER A 231 -1.75 -6.37 -16.23
CA SER A 231 -0.98 -7.42 -15.57
C SER A 231 0.19 -6.78 -14.87
N VAL A 232 0.40 -7.11 -13.59
CA VAL A 232 1.62 -6.79 -12.83
C VAL A 232 2.63 -7.91 -13.06
N ILE A 233 3.85 -7.53 -13.40
CA ILE A 233 4.95 -8.43 -13.72
C ILE A 233 6.09 -8.20 -12.73
N ASN A 234 6.43 -9.25 -12.00
CA ASN A 234 7.58 -9.26 -11.10
C ASN A 234 8.62 -10.25 -11.64
N GLY A 235 9.90 -9.97 -11.41
CA GLY A 235 10.94 -10.92 -11.77
C GLY A 235 12.34 -10.44 -11.41
N HIS A 236 13.32 -11.14 -11.98
CA HIS A 236 14.73 -10.81 -11.85
C HIS A 236 15.28 -10.37 -13.20
N ILE A 237 16.15 -9.39 -13.18
CA ILE A 237 16.84 -8.85 -14.35
C ILE A 237 18.35 -8.81 -14.10
N SER A 238 19.13 -9.16 -15.12
CA SER A 238 20.58 -9.00 -15.14
C SER A 238 21.03 -8.17 -16.32
N LEU A 239 22.01 -7.31 -16.10
CA LEU A 239 22.72 -6.58 -17.14
C LEU A 239 24.16 -7.09 -17.22
N GLN A 240 24.52 -7.72 -18.33
CA GLN A 240 25.84 -8.31 -18.62
C GLN A 240 26.80 -7.28 -19.24
N VAL A 241 26.77 -6.04 -18.75
CA VAL A 241 27.60 -4.93 -19.22
C VAL A 241 28.13 -4.17 -18.02
N ASP A 242 29.45 -4.03 -17.87
CA ASP A 242 30.03 -3.28 -16.75
C ASP A 242 29.56 -1.81 -16.74
N GLY A 243 29.08 -1.36 -15.58
CA GLY A 243 28.72 0.03 -15.33
C GLY A 243 27.28 0.22 -14.87
N ASN A 244 26.86 1.47 -14.71
CA ASN A 244 25.48 1.83 -14.38
C ASN A 244 24.80 2.35 -15.64
N TYR A 245 23.57 1.88 -15.89
CA TYR A 245 22.82 2.27 -17.07
C TYR A 245 21.36 2.54 -16.72
N GLN A 246 20.80 3.60 -17.29
CA GLN A 246 19.37 3.71 -17.46
C GLN A 246 18.97 2.83 -18.65
N THR A 247 18.07 1.89 -18.38
CA THR A 247 17.61 0.91 -19.36
C THR A 247 16.15 1.19 -19.74
N HIS A 248 15.82 0.99 -21.00
CA HIS A 248 14.44 0.87 -21.46
C HIS A 248 14.32 -0.45 -22.21
N ILE A 249 13.51 -1.37 -21.69
CA ILE A 249 13.34 -2.73 -22.17
C ILE A 249 11.87 -2.99 -22.44
N THR A 250 11.56 -3.71 -23.51
CA THR A 250 10.24 -4.29 -23.74
C THR A 250 10.27 -5.79 -23.51
N LEU A 251 9.37 -6.27 -22.66
CA LEU A 251 9.04 -7.67 -22.49
C LEU A 251 7.83 -7.99 -23.36
N THR A 252 8.00 -8.88 -24.34
CA THR A 252 6.89 -9.38 -25.17
C THR A 252 6.48 -10.76 -24.65
N PHE A 253 5.22 -10.90 -24.26
CA PHE A 253 4.65 -12.15 -23.77
C PHE A 253 4.03 -12.91 -24.92
N LEU A 254 4.36 -14.20 -25.01
CA LEU A 254 3.95 -15.07 -26.10
C LEU A 254 3.19 -16.29 -25.57
N ASP A 255 2.20 -16.75 -26.32
CA ASP A 255 1.46 -17.99 -26.04
C ASP A 255 2.26 -19.26 -26.41
N GLU A 256 1.61 -20.43 -26.34
CA GLU A 256 2.22 -21.74 -26.63
C GLU A 256 2.72 -21.86 -28.08
N ILE A 257 2.08 -21.18 -29.02
CA ILE A 257 2.45 -21.22 -30.45
C ILE A 257 3.33 -20.05 -30.87
N GLY A 258 3.74 -19.21 -29.92
CA GLY A 258 4.65 -18.09 -30.12
C GLY A 258 3.97 -16.83 -30.65
N MET A 259 2.64 -16.71 -30.56
CA MET A 259 1.93 -15.47 -30.87
C MET A 259 1.99 -14.49 -29.70
N GLU A 260 2.13 -13.21 -30.01
CA GLU A 260 2.12 -12.14 -29.02
C GLU A 260 0.73 -11.97 -28.40
N ILE A 261 0.70 -12.01 -27.06
CA ILE A 261 -0.50 -11.75 -26.26
C ILE A 261 -0.45 -10.38 -25.57
N GLY A 262 0.73 -9.78 -25.49
CA GLY A 262 0.91 -8.38 -25.07
C GLY A 262 2.34 -8.06 -24.67
N THR A 263 2.53 -6.83 -24.19
CA THR A 263 3.85 -6.28 -23.85
C THR A 263 3.84 -5.53 -22.53
N ALA A 264 5.02 -5.43 -21.91
CA ALA A 264 5.28 -4.55 -20.78
C ALA A 264 6.59 -3.79 -20.99
N GLU A 265 6.60 -2.50 -20.68
CA GLU A 265 7.79 -1.65 -20.74
C GLU A 265 8.44 -1.57 -19.36
N LEU A 266 9.75 -1.79 -19.30
CA LEU A 266 10.54 -1.67 -18.08
C LEU A 266 11.57 -0.56 -18.29
N VAL A 267 11.43 0.52 -17.53
CA VAL A 267 12.42 1.58 -17.44
C VAL A 267 13.04 1.54 -16.05
N SER A 268 14.35 1.28 -15.97
CA SER A 268 15.05 1.19 -14.68
C SER A 268 16.52 1.51 -14.82
N ASP A 269 17.08 2.10 -13.77
CA ASP A 269 18.52 2.18 -13.56
C ASP A 269 19.02 0.81 -13.08
N LEU A 270 20.01 0.24 -13.77
CA LEU A 270 20.59 -1.05 -13.47
C LEU A 270 22.11 -0.93 -13.34
N HIS A 271 22.65 -1.59 -12.33
CA HIS A 271 24.07 -1.89 -12.27
C HIS A 271 24.33 -3.18 -13.04
N GLY A 272 25.17 -3.12 -14.05
CA GLY A 272 25.60 -4.29 -14.79
C GLY A 272 27.02 -4.73 -14.43
N SER A 273 27.29 -6.00 -14.67
CA SER A 273 28.59 -6.61 -14.44
C SER A 273 28.99 -7.44 -15.65
N ASN A 274 30.27 -7.43 -15.97
CA ASN A 274 30.86 -8.30 -16.98
C ASN A 274 30.61 -9.77 -16.58
N PRO A 275 30.17 -10.63 -17.52
CA PRO A 275 29.98 -12.06 -17.27
C PRO A 275 31.14 -12.78 -16.58
N GLU A 276 32.38 -12.32 -16.80
CA GLU A 276 33.58 -12.88 -16.15
C GLU A 276 33.69 -12.52 -14.65
N ASN A 277 33.07 -11.41 -14.23
CA ASN A 277 33.09 -10.90 -12.85
C ASN A 277 31.88 -11.38 -12.02
N GLY A 278 30.97 -12.15 -12.62
CA GLY A 278 29.76 -12.65 -11.99
C GLY A 278 28.48 -11.96 -12.49
N LEU A 279 27.33 -12.49 -12.08
CA LEU A 279 26.02 -11.97 -12.47
C LEU A 279 25.57 -10.85 -11.53
N SER A 280 25.30 -9.66 -12.07
CA SER A 280 24.51 -8.64 -11.37
C SER A 280 23.04 -8.94 -11.57
N ILE A 281 22.32 -9.26 -10.50
CA ILE A 281 20.89 -9.59 -10.54
C ILE A 281 20.14 -8.64 -9.62
N SER A 282 19.12 -7.98 -10.18
CA SER A 282 18.19 -7.11 -9.45
C SER A 282 16.76 -7.61 -9.63
N LYS A 283 15.88 -7.25 -8.71
CA LYS A 283 14.43 -7.44 -8.92
C LYS A 283 13.90 -6.32 -9.81
N PHE A 284 12.89 -6.63 -10.61
CA PHE A 284 12.11 -5.64 -11.33
C PHE A 284 10.62 -5.86 -11.12
N GLU A 285 9.87 -4.78 -11.26
CA GLU A 285 8.42 -4.74 -11.21
C GLU A 285 7.97 -3.82 -12.34
N THR A 286 6.97 -4.23 -13.13
CA THR A 286 6.35 -3.40 -14.18
C THR A 286 4.92 -3.85 -14.45
N ALA A 287 4.20 -3.16 -15.32
CA ALA A 287 2.86 -3.52 -15.77
C ALA A 287 2.75 -3.56 -17.30
N GLY A 288 1.83 -4.39 -17.79
CA GLY A 288 1.41 -4.45 -19.19
C GLY A 288 -0.11 -4.40 -19.29
N LYS A 289 -0.65 -3.94 -20.43
CA LYS A 289 -2.11 -3.90 -20.64
C LYS A 289 -2.67 -5.30 -20.90
N GLY A 290 -3.84 -5.59 -20.33
CA GLY A 290 -4.55 -6.86 -20.52
C GLY A 290 -4.07 -7.97 -19.57
N ASP A 291 -4.65 -9.16 -19.76
CA ASP A 291 -4.28 -10.36 -19.03
C ASP A 291 -3.15 -11.10 -19.76
N LEU A 292 -1.97 -11.13 -19.11
CA LEU A 292 -0.76 -11.77 -19.61
C LEU A 292 -0.44 -13.06 -18.84
N THR A 293 -1.34 -13.53 -17.96
CA THR A 293 -1.07 -14.65 -17.05
C THR A 293 -0.88 -15.99 -17.76
N ASP A 294 -1.50 -16.17 -18.93
CA ASP A 294 -1.44 -17.42 -19.70
C ASP A 294 -0.17 -17.59 -20.55
N TYR A 295 0.77 -16.63 -20.50
CA TYR A 295 2.01 -16.68 -21.28
C TYR A 295 2.79 -18.00 -21.11
N LYS A 296 3.53 -18.37 -22.16
CA LYS A 296 4.43 -19.53 -22.17
C LYS A 296 5.88 -19.15 -22.41
N GLN A 297 6.11 -18.03 -23.08
CA GLN A 297 7.45 -17.53 -23.37
C GLN A 297 7.48 -16.00 -23.21
N VAL A 298 8.65 -15.48 -22.91
CA VAL A 298 8.93 -14.04 -22.90
C VAL A 298 10.06 -13.78 -23.87
N LYS A 299 9.94 -12.71 -24.65
CA LYS A 299 11.02 -12.19 -25.49
C LYS A 299 11.46 -10.84 -24.94
N VAL A 300 12.77 -10.66 -24.78
CA VAL A 300 13.38 -9.43 -24.29
C VAL A 300 13.89 -8.60 -25.46
N THR A 301 13.53 -7.32 -25.49
CA THR A 301 14.04 -6.35 -26.47
C THR A 301 14.61 -5.14 -25.73
N ILE A 302 15.86 -4.78 -26.03
CA ILE A 302 16.50 -3.58 -25.50
C ILE A 302 16.12 -2.41 -26.40
N ASN A 303 15.35 -1.45 -25.88
CA ASN A 303 14.99 -0.22 -26.60
C ASN A 303 16.10 0.82 -26.46
N SER A 304 16.66 0.96 -25.26
CA SER A 304 17.84 1.79 -25.00
C SER A 304 18.65 1.31 -23.80
N LEU A 305 19.95 1.57 -23.86
CA LEU A 305 20.92 1.31 -22.81
C LEU A 305 21.83 2.55 -22.69
N THR A 306 21.49 3.45 -21.77
CA THR A 306 22.15 4.76 -21.64
C THR A 306 23.03 4.78 -20.39
N PRO A 307 24.36 4.95 -20.52
CA PRO A 307 25.24 5.06 -19.36
C PRO A 307 24.83 6.21 -18.44
N ILE A 308 24.84 5.95 -17.13
CA ILE A 308 24.66 6.97 -16.09
C ILE A 308 25.93 7.06 -15.23
N ASN A 309 26.37 8.29 -14.96
CA ASN A 309 27.62 8.59 -14.24
C ASN A 309 27.44 8.51 -12.72
#